data_AF-A0A0A9HYA4-F1
#
_entry.id   AF-A0A0A9HYA4-F1
#
_cell.length_a   1.000
_cell.length_b   1.000
_cell.length_c   1.000
_cell.angle_alpha   90.00
_cell.angle_beta   90.00
_cell.angle_gamma   90.00
#
_symmetry.space_group_name_H-M   'P 1'
#
loop_
_entity.id
_entity.type
_entity.pdbx_description
1 polymer ?
#
loop_
_entity_poly.entity_id
_entity_poly.type
_entity_poly.pdbx_seq_one_letter_code
_entity_poly.pdbx_strand_id
1 'polypeptide(L)' 'MVPNITYDISDLYNFIDGLADISALVYDHSIQAFLPYDRQWIKQKLFQHLKKLAQR' A
#
# COMPACT_ATOMS: atom_id res chain seq x y z
N MET A 1 23.23 2.64 10.41
CA MET A 1 22.44 3.62 9.64
C MET A 1 21.67 2.85 8.59
N VAL A 2 20.34 2.92 8.58
CA VAL A 2 19.57 2.34 7.48
C VAL A 2 19.72 3.29 6.30
N PRO A 3 20.21 2.84 5.14
CA PRO A 3 20.29 3.71 3.96
C PRO A 3 18.88 4.18 3.59
N ASN A 4 18.71 5.49 3.40
CA ASN A 4 17.47 6.03 2.85
C ASN A 4 17.36 5.56 1.40
N ILE A 5 16.41 4.67 1.15
CA ILE A 5 16.13 4.16 -0.19
C ILE A 5 15.27 5.22 -0.89
N THR A 6 15.84 5.88 -1.90
CA THR A 6 15.11 6.81 -2.76
C THR A 6 14.58 6.02 -3.96
N TYR A 7 13.26 6.02 -4.14
CA TYR A 7 12.58 5.35 -5.25
C TYR A 7 11.45 6.23 -5.75
N ASP A 8 11.08 6.07 -7.03
CA ASP A 8 9.89 6.71 -7.57
C ASP A 8 8.63 5.93 -7.19
N ILE A 9 7.50 6.64 -7.05
CA ILE A 9 6.20 6.01 -6.79
C ILE A 9 5.82 5.02 -7.91
N SER A 10 6.26 5.31 -9.14
CA SER A 10 5.98 4.50 -10.33
C SER A 10 6.68 3.15 -10.27
N ASP A 11 7.92 3.10 -9.78
CA ASP A 11 8.67 1.84 -9.61
C ASP A 11 7.97 0.91 -8.62
N LEU A 12 7.42 1.48 -7.55
CA LEU A 12 6.67 0.74 -6.55
C LEU A 12 5.32 0.26 -7.08
N TYR A 13 4.63 1.06 -7.89
CA TYR A 13 3.41 0.62 -8.57
C TYR A 13 3.68 -0.49 -9.58
N ASN A 14 4.77 -0.39 -10.36
CA ASN A 14 5.19 -1.44 -11.29
C ASN A 14 5.51 -2.75 -10.56
N PHE A 15 6.15 -2.67 -9.39
CA PHE A 15 6.38 -3.83 -8.54
C PHE A 15 5.07 -4.49 -8.08
N ILE A 16 4.11 -3.68 -7.61
CA ILE A 16 2.79 -4.18 -7.19
C ILE A 16 2.02 -4.76 -8.37
N ASP A 17 2.16 -4.18 -9.57
CA ASP A 17 1.52 -4.68 -10.78
C ASP A 17 2.12 -5.98 -11.31
N GLY A 18 3.42 -6.18 -11.10
CA GLY A 18 4.11 -7.44 -11.41
C GLY A 18 3.71 -8.62 -10.53
N LEU A 19 3.02 -8.38 -9.41
CA LEU A 19 2.47 -9.46 -8.58
C LEU A 19 1.28 -10.11 -9.30
N ALA A 20 1.24 -11.44 -9.31
CA ALA A 20 0.17 -12.20 -9.96
C ALA A 20 -1.20 -11.88 -9.36
N ASP A 21 -1.29 -11.87 -8.03
CA ASP A 21 -2.46 -11.39 -7.30
C ASP A 21 -2.03 -10.80 -5.94
N ILE A 22 -2.72 -9.76 -5.50
CA ILE A 22 -2.52 -9.15 -4.20
C ILE A 22 -3.86 -8.61 -3.69
N SER A 23 -4.22 -9.06 -2.50
CA SER A 23 -5.40 -8.62 -1.77
C SER A 23 -5.06 -8.41 -0.29
N ALA A 24 -5.78 -7.51 0.36
CA ALA A 24 -5.59 -7.21 1.77
C ALA A 24 -6.90 -7.44 2.51
N LEU A 25 -6.86 -8.16 3.62
CA LEU A 25 -8.00 -8.37 4.51
C LEU A 25 -7.82 -7.46 5.72
N VAL A 26 -8.62 -6.40 5.83
CA VAL A 26 -8.56 -5.47 6.96
C VAL A 26 -9.75 -5.71 7.87
N TYR A 27 -9.48 -5.84 9.15
CA TYR A 27 -10.50 -6.02 10.16
C TYR A 27 -11.28 -4.73 10.39
N ASP A 28 -12.59 -4.78 10.18
CA ASP A 28 -13.51 -3.69 10.46
C ASP A 28 -14.30 -3.98 11.74
N HIS A 29 -14.14 -3.11 12.73
CA HIS A 29 -14.78 -3.26 14.04
C HIS A 29 -16.30 -3.01 13.99
N SER A 30 -16.80 -2.30 12.97
CA SER A 30 -18.22 -1.96 12.83
C SER A 30 -19.04 -3.19 12.43
N ILE A 31 -18.47 -4.03 11.58
CA ILE A 31 -19.11 -5.26 11.09
C ILE A 31 -18.51 -6.54 11.68
N GLN A 32 -17.49 -6.41 12.55
CA GLN A 32 -16.74 -7.50 13.19
C GLN A 32 -16.24 -8.56 12.18
N ALA A 33 -15.77 -8.10 11.02
CA ALA A 33 -15.36 -8.97 9.93
C ALA A 33 -14.13 -8.43 9.19
N PHE A 34 -13.49 -9.30 8.42
CA PHE A 34 -12.37 -8.94 7.56
C PHE A 34 -12.90 -8.53 6.18
N LEU A 35 -12.70 -7.27 5.83
CA LEU A 35 -13.05 -6.74 4.51
C LEU A 35 -11.91 -7.02 3.52
N PRO A 36 -12.20 -7.67 2.38
CA PRO A 36 -11.21 -7.83 1.33
C PRO A 36 -11.06 -6.52 0.55
N TYR A 37 -9.81 -6.17 0.27
CA TYR A 37 -9.41 -5.04 -0.53
C TYR A 37 -8.56 -5.50 -1.68
N ASP A 38 -8.79 -4.89 -2.83
CA ASP A 38 -8.09 -5.16 -4.06
C ASP A 38 -6.77 -4.38 -4.18
N ARG A 39 -6.03 -4.70 -5.23
CA ARG A 39 -4.76 -4.08 -5.57
C ARG A 39 -4.82 -2.55 -5.64
N GLN A 40 -5.89 -1.95 -6.18
CA GLN A 40 -5.98 -0.49 -6.29
C GLN A 40 -6.06 0.17 -4.92
N TRP A 41 -6.81 -0.43 -4.00
CA TRP A 41 -6.90 0.08 -2.62
C TRP A 41 -5.53 0.06 -1.93
N ILE A 42 -4.77 -1.01 -2.12
CA ILE A 42 -3.40 -1.14 -1.58
C ILE A 42 -2.51 -0.03 -2.15
N LYS A 43 -2.54 0.22 -3.46
CA LYS A 43 -1.77 1.31 -4.08
C LYS A 43 -2.14 2.68 -3.50
N GLN A 44 -3.43 2.96 -3.32
CA GLN A 44 -3.88 4.22 -2.75
C GLN A 44 -3.43 4.41 -1.29
N LYS A 45 -3.56 3.38 -0.46
CA LYS A 45 -3.10 3.43 0.94
C LYS A 45 -1.61 3.63 1.03
N LEU A 46 -0.87 2.99 0.15
CA LEU A 46 0.57 3.09 0.11
C LEU A 46 1.01 4.51 -0.31
N PHE A 47 0.36 5.11 -1.32
CA PHE A 47 0.57 6.51 -1.69
C PHE A 47 0.28 7.47 -0.52
N GLN A 48 -0.85 7.29 0.17
CA GLN A 48 -1.18 8.11 1.33
C GLN A 48 -0.14 7.97 2.45
N HIS A 49 0.38 6.77 2.66
CA HIS A 49 1.41 6.51 3.65
C HIS A 49 2.72 7.22 3.30
N LEU A 50 3.20 7.08 2.06
CA LEU A 50 4.41 7.74 1.57
C LEU A 50 4.27 9.27 1.59
N LYS A 51 3.12 9.80 1.19
CA LYS A 51 2.84 11.24 1.28
C LYS A 51 2.94 11.77 2.71
N LYS A 52 2.44 11.01 3.70
CA LYS A 52 2.55 11.37 5.13
C LYS A 52 4.00 11.30 5.62
N LEU A 53 4.78 10.34 5.15
CA LEU A 53 6.21 10.24 5.49
C LEU A 53 7.01 11.39 4.89
N ALA A 54 6.71 11.81 3.67
CA ALA A 54 7.38 12.93 3.00
C ALA A 54 7.00 14.31 3.59
N GLN A 55 5.85 14.43 4.24
CA GLN A 55 5.43 15.63 4.97
C GLN A 55 6.08 15.76 6.36
N ARG A 56 6.87 14.77 6.77
CA ARG A 56 7.46 14.64 8.09
C ARG A 56 8.96 14.88 8.02
#